data_AF-A0A955SYE1-F1
#
_entry.id   AF-A0A955SYE1-F1
#
_cell.length_a   1.000
_cell.length_b   1.000
_cell.length_c   1.000
_cell.angle_alpha   90.00
_cell.angle_beta   90.00
_cell.angle_gamma   90.00
#
_symmetry.space_group_name_H-M   'P 1'
#
loop_
_entity.id
_entity.type
_entity.pdbx_description
1 polymer ?
#
loop_
_entity_poly.entity_id
_entity_poly.type
_entity_poly.pdbx_seq_one_letter_code
_entity_poly.pdbx_strand_id
1 'polypeptide(L)'
;MCLRIVGRFFLLALILLIGGLSPDSASTQDKPNIIWFMADDLGYGDLGCYGQKVIQTPNIDRLAEQGMRFTDCYAGSTVCAPSRCCLMTGLHTGHAYIRGNKRVPLRPEDVTIAEVLKEDGYVTGQFGKWGLGEPDTTGGPLNQ
;
A
#
# COMPACT_ATOMS: atom_id res chain seq x y z
N MET A 1 -57.71 40.38 -19.10
CA MET A 1 -57.37 38.95 -18.89
C MET A 1 -56.04 38.69 -19.59
N CYS A 2 -55.14 37.92 -18.99
CA CYS A 2 -53.82 37.54 -19.56
C CYS A 2 -52.60 38.48 -19.32
N LEU A 3 -52.29 38.86 -18.08
CA LEU A 3 -50.91 39.29 -17.73
C LEU A 3 -50.56 39.14 -16.24
N ARG A 4 -50.95 38.03 -15.58
CA ARG A 4 -50.60 37.78 -14.16
C ARG A 4 -50.14 36.34 -13.85
N ILE A 5 -50.02 35.46 -14.84
CA ILE A 5 -49.80 34.01 -14.58
C ILE A 5 -48.37 33.56 -14.92
N VAL A 6 -47.60 34.30 -15.73
CA VAL A 6 -46.28 33.85 -16.22
C VAL A 6 -45.17 34.02 -15.17
N GLY A 7 -45.25 35.01 -14.26
CA GLY A 7 -44.18 35.31 -13.30
C GLY A 7 -44.07 34.34 -12.12
N ARG A 8 -45.12 33.58 -11.80
CA ARG A 8 -45.16 32.69 -10.62
C ARG A 8 -44.59 31.29 -10.93
N PHE A 9 -44.74 30.82 -12.17
CA PHE A 9 -44.16 29.55 -12.61
C PHE A 9 -42.65 29.64 -12.87
N PHE A 10 -42.15 30.78 -13.36
CA PHE A 10 -40.72 30.98 -13.56
C PHE A 10 -39.92 31.04 -12.24
N LEU A 11 -40.53 31.60 -11.18
CA LEU A 11 -39.89 31.69 -9.86
C LEU A 11 -39.83 30.33 -9.13
N LEU A 12 -40.84 29.46 -9.33
CA LEU A 12 -40.87 28.10 -8.78
C LEU A 12 -39.90 27.15 -9.50
N ALA A 13 -39.70 27.32 -10.81
CA ALA A 13 -38.72 26.55 -11.57
C ALA A 13 -37.27 26.91 -11.20
N LEU A 14 -37.00 28.17 -10.83
CA LEU A 14 -35.67 28.60 -10.41
C LEU A 14 -35.30 28.10 -9.00
N ILE A 15 -36.27 27.98 -8.09
CA ILE A 15 -36.04 27.44 -6.73
C ILE A 15 -35.76 25.93 -6.76
N LEU A 16 -36.41 25.19 -7.67
CA LEU A 16 -36.14 23.76 -7.88
C LEU A 16 -34.77 23.46 -8.52
N LEU A 17 -34.19 24.43 -9.24
CA LEU A 17 -32.85 24.27 -9.83
C LEU A 17 -31.70 24.53 -8.83
N ILE A 18 -31.97 25.24 -7.72
CA ILE A 18 -30.95 25.62 -6.72
C ILE A 18 -30.94 24.63 -5.53
N GLY A 19 -32.05 23.93 -5.27
CA GLY A 19 -32.18 23.02 -4.12
C GLY A 19 -31.52 21.64 -4.25
N GLY A 20 -30.88 21.32 -5.39
CA GLY A 20 -30.32 19.99 -5.68
C GLY A 20 -28.81 19.84 -5.46
N LEU A 21 -28.07 20.93 -5.24
CA LEU A 21 -26.65 20.88 -4.94
C LEU A 21 -26.46 20.84 -3.43
N SER A 22 -26.83 19.72 -2.82
CA SER A 22 -26.14 19.35 -1.58
C SER A 22 -24.68 19.11 -1.99
N PRO A 23 -23.69 19.82 -1.42
CA PRO A 23 -22.32 19.37 -1.56
C PRO A 23 -22.35 17.94 -1.05
N ASP A 24 -22.11 16.99 -1.95
CA ASP A 24 -21.74 15.65 -1.55
C ASP A 24 -20.60 15.91 -0.58
N SER A 25 -20.87 15.72 0.71
CA SER A 25 -19.83 15.82 1.71
C SER A 25 -18.97 14.65 1.35
N ALA A 26 -17.99 14.89 0.48
CA ALA A 26 -16.93 13.97 0.17
C ALA A 26 -16.47 13.56 1.55
N SER A 27 -16.91 12.37 1.98
CA SER A 27 -16.39 11.81 3.19
C SER A 27 -14.91 11.79 2.86
N THR A 28 -14.13 12.53 3.64
CA THR A 28 -12.73 12.23 3.79
C THR A 28 -12.75 10.77 4.19
N GLN A 29 -12.64 9.87 3.20
CA GLN A 29 -12.47 8.46 3.47
C GLN A 29 -11.15 8.45 4.23
N ASP A 30 -11.26 8.18 5.53
CA ASP A 30 -10.10 8.05 6.38
C ASP A 30 -9.20 7.00 5.72
N LYS A 31 -8.01 7.43 5.32
CA LYS A 31 -7.04 6.58 4.65
C LYS A 31 -6.73 5.40 5.57
N PRO A 32 -6.79 4.14 5.09
CA PRO A 32 -6.57 2.99 5.95
C PRO A 32 -5.12 2.93 6.40
N ASN A 33 -4.84 2.42 7.59
CA ASN A 33 -3.46 2.11 7.98
C ASN A 33 -2.97 0.88 7.21
N ILE A 34 -1.78 0.97 6.61
CA ILE A 34 -1.14 -0.14 5.90
C ILE A 34 -0.03 -0.70 6.78
N ILE A 35 -0.16 -1.96 7.21
CA ILE A 35 0.85 -2.65 8.00
C ILE A 35 1.39 -3.83 7.20
N TRP A 36 2.67 -3.78 6.85
CA TRP A 36 3.34 -4.84 6.11
C TRP A 36 4.25 -5.66 7.02
N PHE A 37 3.93 -6.94 7.19
CA PHE A 37 4.78 -7.90 7.90
C PHE A 37 5.61 -8.70 6.89
N MET A 38 6.93 -8.72 7.08
CA MET A 38 7.85 -9.56 6.30
C MET A 38 8.68 -10.42 7.24
N ALA A 39 8.50 -11.74 7.18
CA ALA A 39 9.38 -12.71 7.81
C ALA A 39 10.53 -13.05 6.87
N ASP A 40 11.75 -13.13 7.39
CA ASP A 40 12.92 -13.57 6.62
C ASP A 40 13.04 -15.09 6.64
N ASP A 41 13.33 -15.68 5.49
CA ASP A 41 13.51 -17.13 5.30
C ASP A 41 12.36 -18.03 5.81
N LEU A 42 11.13 -17.49 5.92
CA LEU A 42 9.94 -18.28 6.25
C LEU A 42 9.48 -19.11 5.04
N GLY A 43 9.50 -20.43 5.16
CA GLY A 43 9.07 -21.34 4.12
C GLY A 43 7.55 -21.35 3.95
N TYR A 44 7.08 -21.53 2.71
CA TYR A 44 5.66 -21.68 2.39
C TYR A 44 4.99 -22.79 3.22
N GLY A 45 5.70 -23.90 3.43
CA GLY A 45 5.21 -25.05 4.19
C GLY A 45 5.33 -24.92 5.71
N ASP A 46 5.76 -23.79 6.26
CA ASP A 46 6.00 -23.66 7.70
C ASP A 46 4.77 -23.18 8.49
N LEU A 47 3.73 -22.68 7.80
CA LEU A 47 2.52 -22.15 8.43
C LEU A 47 1.38 -23.17 8.44
N GLY A 48 0.63 -23.24 9.54
CA GLY A 48 -0.51 -24.13 9.70
C GLY A 48 -1.56 -23.93 8.61
N CYS A 49 -1.82 -22.68 8.22
CA CYS A 49 -2.72 -22.33 7.12
C CYS A 49 -2.27 -22.83 5.74
N TYR A 50 -1.03 -23.30 5.58
CA TYR A 50 -0.53 -23.98 4.38
C TYR A 50 -0.36 -25.50 4.55
N GLY A 51 -0.80 -26.07 5.68
CA GLY A 51 -1.04 -27.51 5.84
C GLY A 51 -0.08 -28.27 6.75
N GLN A 52 0.98 -27.64 7.28
CA GLN A 52 1.83 -28.29 8.27
C GLN A 52 1.12 -28.41 9.63
N LYS A 53 1.54 -29.36 10.47
CA LYS A 53 0.84 -29.74 11.72
C LYS A 53 1.69 -29.67 12.99
N VAL A 54 2.97 -29.33 12.88
CA VAL A 54 3.94 -29.41 13.99
C VAL A 54 4.09 -28.05 14.66
N ILE A 55 4.37 -27.01 13.88
CA ILE A 55 4.59 -25.64 14.35
C ILE A 55 3.24 -24.99 14.62
N GLN A 56 3.08 -24.31 15.75
CA GLN A 56 1.84 -23.63 16.08
C GLN A 56 1.90 -22.18 15.61
N THR A 57 1.06 -21.80 14.64
CA THR A 57 1.01 -20.45 14.06
C THR A 57 -0.35 -19.76 14.21
N PRO A 58 -1.01 -19.84 15.38
CA PRO A 58 -2.44 -19.52 15.52
C PRO A 58 -2.81 -18.08 15.14
N ASN A 59 -1.90 -17.12 15.32
CA ASN A 59 -2.13 -15.73 14.93
C ASN A 59 -2.10 -15.52 13.41
N ILE A 60 -1.19 -16.19 12.71
CA ILE A 60 -1.09 -16.11 11.25
C ILE A 60 -2.24 -16.89 10.60
N ASP A 61 -2.59 -18.05 11.19
CA ASP A 61 -3.70 -18.87 10.72
C ASP A 61 -5.03 -18.11 10.82
N ARG A 62 -5.25 -17.40 11.94
CA ARG A 62 -6.41 -16.53 12.12
C ARG A 62 -6.44 -15.36 11.13
N LEU A 63 -5.29 -14.74 10.82
CA LEU A 63 -5.22 -13.69 9.79
C LEU A 63 -5.60 -14.22 8.40
N ALA A 64 -5.17 -15.43 8.07
CA ALA A 64 -5.51 -16.09 6.81
C ALA A 64 -6.99 -16.47 6.71
N GLU A 65 -7.62 -16.89 7.82
CA GLU A 65 -9.05 -17.21 7.89
C GLU A 65 -9.94 -15.96 7.78
N GLN A 66 -9.52 -14.85 8.38
CA GLN A 66 -10.27 -13.59 8.41
C GLN A 66 -10.04 -12.71 7.18
N GLY A 67 -9.13 -13.11 6.29
CA GLY A 67 -8.68 -12.30 5.17
C GLY A 67 -8.52 -13.09 3.88
N MET A 68 -7.56 -12.67 3.08
CA MET A 68 -7.22 -13.32 1.82
C MET A 68 -5.89 -14.06 1.96
N ARG A 69 -5.86 -15.33 1.54
CA ARG A 69 -4.65 -16.15 1.51
C ARG A 69 -4.29 -16.50 0.07
N PHE A 70 -3.07 -16.14 -0.34
CA PHE A 70 -2.54 -16.49 -1.65
C PHE A 70 -1.86 -17.85 -1.59
N THR A 71 -2.17 -18.75 -2.53
CA THR A 71 -1.47 -20.04 -2.70
C THR A 71 -0.27 -19.94 -3.63
N ASP A 72 -0.26 -18.91 -4.48
CA ASP A 72 0.74 -18.69 -5.53
C ASP A 72 1.29 -17.26 -5.39
N CYS A 73 2.16 -17.04 -4.42
CA CYS A 73 2.79 -15.74 -4.13
C CYS A 73 4.32 -15.87 -4.17
N TYR A 74 4.91 -15.53 -5.31
CA TYR A 74 6.36 -15.65 -5.53
C TYR A 74 7.09 -14.40 -5.08
N ALA A 75 8.17 -14.58 -4.32
CA ALA A 75 9.09 -13.51 -3.99
C ALA A 75 9.76 -12.95 -5.25
N GLY A 76 10.07 -11.65 -5.28
CA GLY A 76 10.71 -11.01 -6.43
C GLY A 76 12.14 -11.50 -6.70
N SER A 77 12.77 -12.19 -5.74
CA SER A 77 14.05 -12.88 -5.90
C SER A 77 14.21 -13.96 -4.82
N THR A 78 15.19 -14.84 -5.00
CA THR A 78 15.50 -15.96 -4.09
C THR A 78 16.41 -15.56 -2.92
N VAL A 79 16.84 -14.29 -2.82
CA VAL A 79 17.75 -13.80 -1.76
C VAL A 79 17.29 -12.45 -1.21
N CYS A 80 17.71 -12.16 0.03
CA CYS A 80 17.18 -11.07 0.86
C CYS A 80 17.11 -9.70 0.18
N ALA A 81 18.25 -9.08 -0.18
CA ALA A 81 18.28 -7.69 -0.63
C ALA A 81 17.57 -7.48 -1.97
N PRO A 82 17.74 -8.34 -2.99
CA PRO A 82 16.99 -8.23 -4.24
C PRO A 82 15.49 -8.46 -4.07
N SER A 83 15.06 -9.41 -3.21
CA SER A 83 13.64 -9.64 -2.93
C SER A 83 12.99 -8.39 -2.31
N ARG A 84 13.68 -7.77 -1.34
CA ARG A 84 13.25 -6.52 -0.71
C ARG A 84 13.27 -5.35 -1.70
N CYS A 85 14.26 -5.28 -2.60
CA CYS A 85 14.34 -4.26 -3.63
C CYS A 85 13.14 -4.36 -4.58
N CYS A 86 12.80 -5.56 -5.04
CA CYS A 86 11.62 -5.79 -5.86
C CYS A 86 10.33 -5.38 -5.13
N LEU A 87 10.19 -5.72 -3.84
CA LEU A 87 9.04 -5.30 -3.04
C LEU A 87 8.94 -3.78 -2.95
N MET A 88 10.04 -3.11 -2.59
CA MET A 88 10.00 -1.67 -2.34
C MET A 88 9.83 -0.86 -3.62
N THR A 89 10.43 -1.27 -4.73
CA THR A 89 10.42 -0.51 -6.00
C THR A 89 9.34 -0.96 -6.98
N GLY A 90 8.72 -2.12 -6.77
CA GLY A 90 7.81 -2.74 -7.74
C GLY A 90 8.49 -3.27 -9.01
N LEU A 91 9.82 -3.20 -9.10
CA LEU A 91 10.58 -3.66 -10.26
C LEU A 91 10.95 -5.13 -10.13
N HIS A 92 10.93 -5.88 -11.23
CA HIS A 92 11.58 -7.19 -11.26
C HIS A 92 13.11 -7.05 -11.37
N THR A 93 13.85 -8.12 -11.05
CA THR A 93 15.33 -8.13 -10.98
C THR A 93 16.05 -7.74 -12.29
N GLY A 94 15.36 -7.75 -13.42
CA GLY A 94 15.88 -7.29 -14.71
C GLY A 94 15.97 -5.76 -14.82
N HIS A 95 15.17 -5.03 -14.03
CA HIS A 95 15.16 -3.56 -13.98
C HIS A 95 15.61 -3.02 -12.62
N ALA A 96 15.45 -3.78 -11.53
CA ALA A 96 15.92 -3.37 -10.21
C ALA A 96 17.46 -3.23 -10.17
N TYR A 97 17.95 -2.28 -9.38
CA TYR A 97 19.38 -2.02 -9.22
C TYR A 97 20.09 -3.06 -8.33
N ILE A 98 19.48 -3.41 -7.19
CA ILE A 98 20.04 -4.40 -6.26
C ILE A 98 19.67 -5.81 -6.72
N ARG A 99 20.65 -6.54 -7.26
CA ARG A 99 20.47 -7.89 -7.84
C ARG A 99 21.20 -9.01 -7.11
N GLY A 100 21.89 -8.70 -6.01
CA GLY A 100 22.48 -9.69 -5.12
C GLY A 100 22.63 -9.15 -3.71
N ASN A 101 22.95 -10.03 -2.75
CA ASN A 101 23.26 -9.66 -1.38
C ASN A 101 24.65 -9.02 -1.28
N LYS A 102 24.75 -7.77 -1.71
CA LYS A 102 25.93 -6.92 -1.60
C LYS A 102 25.57 -5.67 -0.79
N ARG A 103 26.57 -4.98 -0.25
CA ARG A 103 26.40 -3.70 0.43
C ARG A 103 26.25 -2.56 -0.59
N VAL A 104 25.15 -2.58 -1.32
CA VAL A 104 24.79 -1.58 -2.33
C VAL A 104 23.48 -0.94 -1.89
N PRO A 105 23.45 0.39 -1.66
CA PRO A 105 22.22 1.07 -1.29
C PRO A 105 21.32 1.29 -2.52
N LEU A 106 20.03 1.52 -2.29
CA LEU A 106 19.16 2.13 -3.29
C LEU A 106 19.73 3.47 -3.75
N ARG A 107 19.56 3.76 -5.03
CA ARG A 107 19.97 5.05 -5.60
C ARG A 107 18.85 6.08 -5.35
N PRO A 108 19.16 7.38 -5.37
CA PRO A 108 18.14 8.43 -5.21
C PRO A 108 16.98 8.34 -6.22
N GLU A 109 17.23 7.78 -7.41
CA GLU A 109 16.20 7.57 -8.44
C GLU A 109 15.35 6.30 -8.28
N ASP A 110 15.72 5.39 -7.37
CA ASP A 110 14.99 4.14 -7.13
C ASP A 110 13.80 4.40 -6.20
N VAL A 111 12.71 4.93 -6.75
CA VAL A 111 11.49 5.29 -5.99
C VAL A 111 10.89 4.06 -5.30
N THR A 112 10.62 4.20 -4.01
CA THR A 112 10.02 3.18 -3.16
C THR A 112 8.54 3.39 -2.90
N ILE A 113 7.82 2.33 -2.55
CA ILE A 113 6.44 2.40 -2.09
C ILE A 113 6.28 3.28 -0.85
N ALA A 114 7.33 3.40 -0.01
CA ALA A 114 7.32 4.29 1.14
C ALA A 114 7.27 5.76 0.70
N GLU A 115 8.06 6.16 -0.29
CA GLU A 115 8.05 7.52 -0.85
C GLU A 115 6.70 7.82 -1.52
N VAL A 116 6.19 6.87 -2.32
CA VAL A 116 4.87 7.00 -2.96
C VAL A 116 3.76 7.20 -1.92
N LEU A 117 3.78 6.45 -0.82
CA LEU A 117 2.80 6.61 0.27
C LEU A 117 2.98 7.93 1.02
N LYS A 118 4.22 8.38 1.25
CA LYS A 118 4.50 9.70 1.86
C LYS A 118 3.98 10.86 1.01
N GLU A 119 4.15 10.78 -0.31
CA GLU A 119 3.60 11.78 -1.24
C GLU A 119 2.08 11.87 -1.14
N ASP A 120 1.41 10.73 -0.87
CA ASP A 120 -0.02 10.68 -0.58
C ASP A 120 -0.35 10.99 0.91
N GLY A 121 0.59 11.54 1.68
CA GLY A 121 0.35 12.02 3.05
C GLY A 121 0.31 10.94 4.13
N TYR A 122 0.76 9.72 3.85
CA TYR A 122 0.97 8.71 4.89
C TYR A 122 2.21 9.03 5.72
N VAL A 123 2.12 8.74 7.02
CA VAL A 123 3.31 8.60 7.87
C VAL A 123 3.82 7.18 7.71
N THR A 124 5.06 7.03 7.24
CA THR A 124 5.69 5.72 7.08
C THR A 124 6.71 5.45 8.19
N GLY A 125 6.92 4.17 8.48
CA GLY A 125 7.90 3.72 9.46
C GLY A 125 8.39 2.32 9.14
N GLN A 126 9.66 2.04 9.45
CA GLN A 126 10.30 0.75 9.25
C GLN A 126 10.81 0.22 10.58
N PHE A 127 10.51 -1.06 10.85
CA PHE A 127 10.96 -1.76 12.05
C PHE A 127 11.58 -3.10 11.65
N GLY A 128 12.77 -3.39 12.19
CA GLY A 128 13.49 -4.64 11.92
C GLY A 128 14.48 -4.53 10.75
N LYS A 129 14.58 -5.59 9.93
CA LYS A 129 15.60 -5.69 8.87
C LYS A 129 15.22 -4.87 7.64
N TRP A 130 16.16 -4.07 7.14
CA TRP A 130 16.01 -3.24 5.95
C TRP A 130 16.71 -3.82 4.72
N GLY A 131 18.05 -3.85 4.70
CA GLY A 131 18.82 -4.55 3.67
C GLY A 131 18.90 -3.88 2.30
N LEU A 132 18.50 -2.61 2.18
CA LEU A 132 18.55 -1.82 0.94
C LEU A 132 19.43 -0.57 1.06
N GLY A 133 20.22 -0.49 2.13
CA GLY A 133 21.14 0.59 2.45
C GLY A 133 21.51 0.55 3.92
N GLU A 134 22.71 1.00 4.26
CA GLU A 134 23.14 1.21 5.64
C GLU A 134 22.64 2.58 6.14
N PRO A 135 22.64 2.85 7.46
CA PRO A 135 22.43 4.21 7.96
C PRO A 135 23.32 5.22 7.23
N ASP A 136 22.81 6.44 7.04
CA ASP A 136 23.49 7.55 6.37
C ASP A 136 23.80 7.34 4.87
N THR A 137 23.30 6.25 4.25
CA THR A 137 23.36 6.05 2.78
C THR A 137 22.08 6.51 2.10
N THR A 138 22.12 6.72 0.78
CA THR A 138 20.94 7.12 -0.03
C THR A 138 19.76 6.18 0.15
N GLY A 139 20.02 4.88 0.27
CA GLY A 139 19.00 3.86 0.52
C GLY A 139 18.80 3.53 1.99
N GLY A 140 19.28 4.34 2.94
CA GLY A 140 19.02 4.12 4.37
C GLY A 140 17.52 4.29 4.67
N PRO A 141 16.93 3.53 5.61
CA PRO A 141 15.47 3.47 5.80
C PRO A 141 14.85 4.81 6.24
N LEU A 142 15.63 5.71 6.84
CA LEU A 142 15.17 7.06 7.22
C LEU A 142 15.13 8.04 6.02
N ASN A 143 15.79 7.68 4.92
CA ASN A 143 15.85 8.46 3.70
C ASN A 143 14.81 7.99 2.65
N GLN A 144 13.92 7.07 3.02
CA GLN A 144 12.84 6.54 2.18
C GLN A 144 11.52 6.92 2.80
#